data_AF-A0ABD3P4T6-F1
#
_entry.id   AF-A0ABD3P4T6-F1
#
_cell.length_a   1.000
_cell.length_b   1.000
_cell.length_c   1.000
_cell.angle_alpha   90.00
_cell.angle_beta   90.00
_cell.angle_gamma   90.00
#
_symmetry.space_group_name_H-M   'P 1'
#
loop_
_entity.id
_entity.type
_entity.pdbx_description
1 polymer ?
#
loop_
_entity_poly.entity_id
_entity_poly.type
_entity_poly.pdbx_seq_one_letter_code
_entity_poly.pdbx_strand_id
1 'polypeptide(L)'
;MHPHFSGCGRPLSETLDELRFGTLRVHDLPLIQVLVGPDENDGVGPRYFLLNNRRLWVWKRLREEGLLESGMVPVRVREAKKRGEREWYTLKNCVVGAKIA
;
A
#
# COMPACT_ATOMS: atom_id res chain seq x y z
N MET A 1 16.92 -4.78 4.84
CA MET A 1 15.89 -3.89 4.25
C MET A 1 16.43 -3.36 2.92
N HIS A 2 15.68 -3.48 1.81
CA HIS A 2 16.08 -2.87 0.54
C HIS A 2 15.28 -1.57 0.40
N PRO A 3 15.85 -0.37 0.59
CA PRO A 3 15.12 0.88 0.78
C PRO A 3 14.60 1.49 -0.54
N HIS A 4 14.40 0.67 -1.56
CA HIS A 4 14.03 1.12 -2.90
C HIS A 4 12.62 0.64 -3.28
N PHE A 5 11.93 1.44 -4.11
CA PHE A 5 10.72 0.98 -4.78
C PHE A 5 11.03 -0.15 -5.76
N SER A 6 10.31 -1.26 -5.61
CA SER A 6 10.36 -2.38 -6.56
C SER A 6 9.84 -1.91 -7.91
N GLY A 7 10.75 -1.67 -8.86
CA GLY A 7 10.43 -1.27 -10.24
C GLY A 7 11.23 -0.08 -10.77
N CYS A 8 11.52 0.92 -9.93
CA CYS A 8 12.29 2.11 -10.36
C CYS A 8 13.63 2.27 -9.66
N GLY A 9 13.93 1.48 -8.62
CA GLY A 9 15.20 1.57 -7.89
C GLY A 9 15.38 2.86 -7.10
N ARG A 10 14.42 3.81 -7.14
CA ARG A 10 14.49 5.05 -6.37
C ARG A 10 14.45 4.76 -4.86
N PRO A 11 15.27 5.44 -4.04
CA PRO A 11 15.21 5.34 -2.59
C PRO A 11 13.88 5.89 -2.07
N LEU A 12 13.29 5.20 -1.10
CA LEU A 12 12.09 5.65 -0.38
C LEU A 12 12.30 7.01 0.30
N SER A 13 13.53 7.28 0.74
CA SER A 13 13.92 8.56 1.36
C SER A 13 13.88 9.72 0.35
N GLU A 14 14.37 9.51 -0.87
CA GLU A 14 14.37 10.56 -1.91
C GLU A 14 12.95 10.98 -2.25
N THR A 15 12.03 10.01 -2.39
CA THR A 15 10.61 10.30 -2.61
C THR A 15 9.97 11.01 -1.42
N LEU A 16 10.36 10.66 -0.18
CA LEU A 16 9.88 11.36 1.01
C LEU A 16 10.35 12.82 1.03
N ASP A 17 11.60 13.07 0.68
CA ASP A 17 12.16 14.42 0.61
C ASP A 17 11.50 15.24 -0.51
N GLU A 18 11.27 14.65 -1.69
CA GLU A 18 10.52 15.31 -2.78
C GLU A 18 9.10 15.71 -2.35
N LEU A 19 8.42 14.88 -1.55
CA LEU A 19 7.11 15.19 -0.99
C LEU A 19 7.17 16.30 0.06
N ARG A 20 8.22 16.33 0.89
CA ARG A 20 8.45 17.37 1.90
C ARG A 20 8.77 18.73 1.28
N PHE A 21 9.59 18.75 0.25
CA PHE A 21 9.98 19.98 -0.45
C PHE A 21 8.95 20.42 -1.50
N GLY A 22 7.86 19.67 -1.68
CA GLY A 22 6.77 19.99 -2.60
C GLY A 22 7.12 19.87 -4.08
N THR A 23 8.27 19.26 -4.41
CA THR A 23 8.65 18.95 -5.80
C THR A 23 7.87 17.78 -6.37
N LEU A 24 7.27 16.95 -5.50
CA LEU A 24 6.35 15.89 -5.84
C LEU A 24 5.07 16.06 -5.01
N ARG A 25 3.89 16.00 -5.64
CA ARG A 25 2.64 16.00 -4.87
C ARG A 25 2.25 14.58 -4.53
N VAL A 26 1.54 14.45 -3.41
CA VAL A 26 0.97 13.19 -2.92
C VAL A 26 0.10 12.49 -3.99
N HIS A 27 -0.61 13.27 -4.82
CA HIS A 27 -1.42 12.76 -5.93
C HIS A 27 -0.61 12.27 -7.14
N ASP A 28 0.65 12.67 -7.26
CA ASP A 28 1.55 12.22 -8.32
C ASP A 28 2.15 10.83 -7.97
N LEU A 29 1.96 10.36 -6.73
CA LEU A 29 2.39 9.03 -6.33
C LEU A 29 1.53 7.95 -6.99
N PRO A 30 2.15 6.87 -7.50
CA PRO A 30 1.40 5.77 -8.08
C PRO A 30 0.55 5.09 -7.01
N LEU A 31 -0.75 4.96 -7.31
CA LEU A 31 -1.75 4.39 -6.39
C LEU A 31 -1.31 3.06 -5.79
N ILE A 32 -1.65 2.85 -4.52
CA ILE A 32 -1.50 1.55 -3.89
C ILE A 32 -2.52 0.61 -4.51
N GLN A 33 -2.06 -0.56 -4.96
CA GLN A 33 -2.97 -1.59 -5.44
C GLN A 33 -3.48 -2.43 -4.28
N VAL A 34 -4.80 -2.57 -4.25
CA VAL A 34 -5.55 -3.38 -3.31
C VAL A 34 -6.27 -4.47 -4.09
N LEU A 35 -6.22 -5.69 -3.57
CA LEU A 35 -6.87 -6.85 -4.12
C LEU A 35 -8.11 -7.20 -3.28
N VAL A 36 -9.23 -7.41 -3.93
CA VAL A 36 -10.44 -7.94 -3.26
C VAL A 36 -10.22 -9.43 -3.02
N GLY A 37 -10.29 -9.82 -1.75
CA GLY A 37 -10.19 -11.18 -1.29
C GLY A 37 -11.33 -12.06 -1.79
N PRO A 38 -11.20 -13.39 -1.67
CA PRO A 38 -12.33 -14.28 -1.85
C PRO A 38 -13.45 -13.89 -0.88
N ASP A 39 -14.69 -13.93 -1.37
CA ASP A 39 -15.87 -13.78 -0.53
C ASP A 39 -15.97 -15.00 0.38
N GLU A 40 -15.83 -14.79 1.68
CA GLU A 40 -15.93 -15.85 2.68
C GLU A 40 -17.34 -16.01 3.25
N ASN A 41 -18.33 -15.23 2.77
CA ASN A 41 -19.73 -15.25 3.23
C ASN A 41 -19.85 -15.25 4.77
N ASP A 42 -18.94 -14.55 5.44
CA ASP A 42 -18.85 -14.45 6.89
C ASP A 42 -19.74 -13.34 7.47
N GLY A 43 -20.48 -12.62 6.61
CA GLY A 43 -21.32 -11.48 6.98
C GLY A 43 -20.53 -10.20 7.29
N VAL A 44 -19.21 -10.19 7.11
CA VAL A 44 -18.33 -9.04 7.42
C VAL A 44 -18.05 -8.19 6.18
N GLY A 45 -18.43 -8.68 4.99
CA GLY A 45 -18.25 -8.01 3.72
C GLY A 45 -16.90 -8.32 3.06
N PRO A 46 -16.62 -7.72 1.89
CA PRO A 46 -15.42 -8.03 1.12
C PRO A 46 -14.16 -7.63 1.86
N ARG A 47 -13.19 -8.53 1.91
CA ARG A 47 -11.87 -8.25 2.51
C ARG A 47 -10.90 -7.72 1.47
N TYR A 48 -9.96 -6.88 1.91
CA TYR A 48 -9.04 -6.17 1.03
C TYR A 48 -7.59 -6.44 1.42
N PHE A 49 -6.76 -6.77 0.43
CA PHE A 49 -5.35 -7.13 0.62
C PHE A 49 -4.42 -6.19 -0.15
N LEU A 50 -3.41 -5.65 0.53
CA LEU A 50 -2.45 -4.71 -0.06
C LEU A 50 -1.33 -5.46 -0.78
N LEU A 51 -1.06 -5.09 -2.04
CA LEU A 51 -0.02 -5.74 -2.85
C LEU A 51 1.35 -5.04 -2.71
N ASN A 52 1.37 -3.77 -2.31
CA ASN A 52 2.54 -2.88 -2.35
C ASN A 52 2.89 -2.29 -0.97
N ASN A 53 3.26 -3.16 -0.02
CA ASN A 53 3.51 -2.78 1.38
C ASN A 53 4.61 -1.72 1.55
N ARG A 54 5.56 -1.60 0.61
CA ARG A 54 6.61 -0.57 0.64
C ARG A 54 6.07 0.84 0.38
N ARG A 55 5.05 0.99 -0.46
CA ARG A 55 4.41 2.30 -0.70
C ARG A 55 3.63 2.75 0.53
N LEU A 56 2.96 1.82 1.21
CA LEU A 56 2.25 2.12 2.45
C LEU A 56 3.15 2.78 3.49
N TRP A 57 4.44 2.44 3.53
CA TRP A 57 5.40 3.09 4.43
C TRP A 57 5.50 4.60 4.22
N VAL A 58 5.57 5.07 2.97
CA VAL A 58 5.63 6.50 2.64
C VAL A 58 4.38 7.20 3.15
N TRP A 59 3.20 6.65 2.89
CA TRP A 59 1.94 7.20 3.36
C TRP A 59 1.85 7.24 4.90
N LYS A 60 2.35 6.21 5.58
CA LYS A 60 2.43 6.21 7.05
C LYS A 60 3.34 7.33 7.56
N ARG A 61 4.49 7.56 6.93
CA ARG A 61 5.40 8.66 7.27
C ARG A 61 4.79 10.04 7.01
N LEU A 62 4.16 10.25 5.85
CA LEU A 62 3.44 11.49 5.56
C LEU A 62 2.36 11.77 6.61
N ARG A 63 1.63 10.74 7.04
CA ARG A 63 0.64 10.86 8.12
C ARG A 63 1.27 11.21 9.46
N GLU A 64 2.37 10.55 9.83
CA GLU A 64 3.12 10.85 11.07
C GLU A 64 3.68 12.28 11.08
N GLU A 65 4.05 12.81 9.92
CA GLU A 65 4.59 14.16 9.73
C GLU A 65 3.49 15.23 9.55
N GLY A 66 2.21 14.85 9.55
CA GLY A 66 1.10 15.78 9.35
C GLY A 66 0.97 16.32 7.91
N LEU A 67 1.71 15.74 6.96
CA LEU A 67 1.70 16.12 5.54
C LEU A 67 0.57 15.46 4.74
N LEU A 68 -0.22 14.60 5.39
CA LEU A 68 -1.39 13.95 4.80
C LEU A 68 -2.67 14.69 5.21
N GLU A 69 -3.04 15.70 4.41
CA GLU A 69 -4.13 16.66 4.72
C GLU A 69 -5.46 16.01 5.15
N SER A 70 -5.88 14.94 4.49
CA SER A 70 -7.16 14.26 4.76
C SER A 70 -7.05 13.01 5.62
N GLY A 71 -5.82 12.55 5.92
CA GLY A 71 -5.59 11.21 6.48
C GLY A 71 -5.97 10.05 5.54
N MET A 72 -6.47 10.33 4.34
CA MET A 72 -6.92 9.33 3.36
C MET A 72 -5.88 9.09 2.29
N VAL A 73 -5.81 7.86 1.80
CA VAL A 73 -4.88 7.44 0.76
C VAL A 73 -5.66 6.88 -0.43
N PRO A 74 -5.47 7.40 -1.64
CA PRO A 74 -6.14 6.86 -2.80
C PRO A 74 -5.56 5.48 -3.15
N VAL A 75 -6.45 4.52 -3.40
CA VAL A 75 -6.09 3.14 -3.74
C VAL A 75 -6.76 2.71 -5.03
N ARG A 76 -6.09 1.83 -5.76
CA ARG A 76 -6.65 1.16 -6.93
C ARG A 76 -7.06 -0.25 -6.53
N VAL A 77 -8.37 -0.47 -6.45
CA VAL A 77 -8.96 -1.78 -6.17
C VAL A 77 -9.00 -2.62 -7.45
N ARG A 78 -8.67 -3.91 -7.35
CA ARG A 78 -8.84 -4.89 -8.43
C ARG A 78 -9.18 -6.27 -7.88
N GLU A 79 -9.70 -7.12 -8.74
CA GLU A 79 -9.84 -8.54 -8.45
C GLU A 79 -8.51 -9.31 -8.66
N ALA A 80 -8.44 -10.50 -8.08
CA ALA A 80 -7.36 -11.45 -8.32
C ALA A 80 -7.39 -11.96 -9.76
N LYS A 81 -6.30 -11.72 -10.49
CA LYS A 81 -6.18 -12.10 -11.91
C LYS A 81 -5.88 -13.58 -12.10
N LYS A 82 -5.21 -14.20 -11.12
CA LYS A 82 -4.73 -15.59 -11.19
C LYS A 82 -5.17 -16.37 -9.97
N ARG A 83 -5.35 -17.68 -10.13
CA ARG A 83 -5.67 -18.60 -9.02
C ARG A 83 -4.67 -18.48 -7.87
N GLY A 84 -3.37 -18.41 -8.20
CA GLY A 84 -2.32 -18.22 -7.20
C GLY A 84 -2.49 -16.94 -6.37
N GLU A 85 -2.95 -15.82 -6.95
CA GLU A 85 -3.20 -14.62 -6.14
C GLU A 85 -4.32 -14.85 -5.12
N ARG A 86 -5.39 -15.58 -5.48
CA ARG A 86 -6.46 -15.90 -4.53
C ARG A 86 -5.99 -16.80 -3.39
N GLU A 87 -5.09 -17.74 -3.68
CA GLU A 87 -4.54 -18.67 -2.69
C GLU A 87 -3.54 -17.96 -1.74
N TRP A 88 -2.76 -17.00 -2.25
CA TRP A 88 -1.78 -16.25 -1.46
C TRP A 88 -2.38 -15.09 -0.66
N TYR A 89 -3.39 -14.38 -1.19
CA TYR A 89 -4.02 -13.24 -0.51
C TYR A 89 -5.23 -13.68 0.32
N THR A 90 -4.95 -14.33 1.44
CA THR A 90 -5.93 -14.81 2.43
C THR A 90 -5.53 -14.34 3.83
N LEU A 91 -6.44 -14.39 4.81
CA LEU A 91 -6.13 -14.04 6.21
C LEU A 91 -5.02 -14.91 6.82
N LYS A 92 -4.89 -16.15 6.36
CA LYS A 92 -3.85 -17.08 6.83
C LYS A 92 -2.46 -16.63 6.41
N ASN A 93 -2.35 -16.08 5.21
CA ASN A 93 -1.07 -15.75 4.57
C ASN A 93 -0.73 -14.26 4.68
N CYS A 94 -1.72 -13.40 4.89
CA CYS A 94 -1.55 -11.96 5.00
C CYS A 94 -1.70 -11.50 6.45
N VAL A 95 -0.72 -10.71 6.90
CA VAL A 95 -0.71 -10.14 8.25
C VAL A 95 -1.62 -8.91 8.31
N VAL A 96 -2.53 -8.89 9.29
CA VAL A 96 -3.47 -7.78 9.56
C VAL A 96 -2.76 -6.54 10.14
N GLY A 97 -1.60 -6.74 10.79
CA GLY A 97 -0.76 -5.67 11.35
C GLY A 97 0.69 -5.78 10.88
N ALA A 98 1.02 -5.15 9.75
CA ALA A 98 2.37 -5.17 9.21
C ALA A 98 3.37 -4.59 10.23
N LYS A 99 4.21 -5.45 10.83
CA LYS A 99 5.35 -5.04 11.65
C LYS A 99 6.51 -4.68 10.72
N ILE A 100 6.99 -3.45 10.85
CA ILE A 100 8.25 -3.05 10.24
C ILE A 100 9.33 -3.46 11.25
N ALA A 101 10.19 -4.39 10.88
CA ALA A 101 11.40 -4.76 11.62
C ALA A 101 12.60 -4.06 10.99
#